data_AF-A0A3D5F1H7-F1
#
_entry.id   AF-A0A3D5F1H7-F1
#
_cell.length_a   1.000
_cell.length_b   1.000
_cell.length_c   1.000
_cell.angle_alpha   90.00
_cell.angle_beta   90.00
_cell.angle_gamma   90.00
#
_symmetry.space_group_name_H-M   'P 1'
#
loop_
_entity.id
_entity.type
_entity.pdbx_description
1 polymer ?
#
loop_
_entity_poly.entity_id
_entity_poly.type
_entity_poly.pdbx_seq_one_letter_code
_entity_poly.pdbx_strand_id
1 'polypeptide(L)'
;GGRPPRWFSCSGSRVREDDTSADAFLAGQGRDYLLLVAKEITSLRTQQEKVRVAALQAVMADEDRASGLRESLAAAIFRLEGPLNMMASVVGMLARRQGGTDPMSAALAEAIATGQQALADLRSMIPAKTREPLGAVNLNEQLRDVLHLST
;
A
#
# COMPACT_ATOMS: atom_id res chain seq x y z
N GLY A 1 3.17 -2.14 35.05
CA GLY A 1 1.79 -2.69 35.04
C GLY A 1 0.83 -1.58 34.67
N GLY A 2 0.36 -1.54 33.43
CA GLY A 2 -0.58 -0.52 32.96
C GLY A 2 -1.83 -1.20 32.42
N ARG A 3 -3.01 -0.82 32.92
CA ARG A 3 -4.27 -1.27 32.31
C ARG A 3 -4.36 -0.71 30.89
N PRO A 4 -4.92 -1.46 29.93
CA PRO A 4 -5.07 -0.98 28.55
C PRO A 4 -5.92 0.30 28.51
N PRO A 5 -5.61 1.23 27.59
CA PRO A 5 -6.35 2.49 27.46
C PRO A 5 -7.82 2.21 27.14
N ARG A 6 -8.73 2.91 27.84
CA ARG A 6 -10.18 2.88 27.58
C ARG A 6 -10.58 4.12 26.82
N TRP A 7 -11.43 3.95 25.81
CA TRP A 7 -11.92 5.05 24.98
C TRP A 7 -13.37 5.35 25.31
N PHE A 8 -13.69 6.63 25.42
CA PHE A 8 -15.05 7.10 25.66
C PHE A 8 -15.44 8.11 24.59
N SER A 9 -16.69 8.00 24.12
CA SER A 9 -17.37 9.05 23.38
C SER A 9 -18.18 9.85 24.40
N CYS A 10 -17.83 11.12 24.56
CA CYS A 10 -18.44 11.98 25.57
C CYS A 10 -19.29 13.07 24.90
N SER A 11 -20.49 13.28 25.41
CA SER A 11 -21.34 14.42 25.06
C SER A 11 -21.84 15.11 26.32
N GLY A 12 -21.96 16.43 26.27
CA GLY A 12 -22.42 17.25 27.38
C GLY A 12 -23.59 18.13 26.95
N SER A 13 -24.63 18.22 27.77
CA SER A 13 -25.74 19.16 27.58
C SER A 13 -26.06 19.87 28.89
N ARG A 14 -26.34 21.17 28.81
CA ARG A 14 -26.73 21.97 29.97
C ARG A 14 -28.22 21.79 30.20
N VAL A 15 -28.60 21.53 31.45
CA VAL A 15 -30.00 21.38 31.86
C VAL A 15 -30.25 22.37 32.98
N ARG A 16 -31.31 23.15 32.87
CA ARG A 16 -31.77 24.03 33.95
C ARG A 16 -32.92 23.35 34.65
N GLU A 17 -32.82 23.22 35.96
CA GLU A 17 -33.93 22.81 36.80
C GLU A 17 -34.57 24.07 37.39
N ASP A 18 -35.86 24.24 37.13
CA ASP A 18 -36.65 25.27 37.78
C ASP A 18 -37.18 24.67 39.09
N ASP A 19 -36.78 25.26 40.21
CA ASP A 19 -37.30 24.90 41.53
C ASP A 19 -38.76 25.36 41.63
N THR A 20 -39.68 24.42 41.82
CA THR A 20 -41.14 24.67 41.86
C THR A 20 -41.64 25.15 43.22
N SER A 21 -40.75 25.39 44.20
CA SER A 21 -41.12 25.94 45.50
C SER A 21 -41.51 27.42 45.40
N ALA A 22 -42.42 27.85 46.28
CA ALA A 22 -42.89 29.24 46.31
C ALA A 22 -41.75 30.26 46.59
N ASP A 23 -40.71 29.85 47.31
CA ASP A 23 -39.53 30.67 47.61
C ASP A 23 -38.63 30.88 46.38
N ALA A 24 -38.56 29.90 45.47
CA ALA A 24 -37.75 30.00 44.25
C ALA A 24 -38.32 30.98 43.21
N PHE A 25 -39.65 31.18 43.20
CA PHE A 25 -40.34 32.12 42.31
C PHE A 25 -39.96 33.59 42.61
N LEU A 26 -39.60 33.90 43.85
CA LEU A 26 -39.24 35.26 44.30
C LEU A 26 -37.72 35.53 44.26
N ALA A 27 -36.88 34.49 44.28
CA ALA A 27 -35.42 34.61 44.38
C ALA A 27 -34.66 34.34 43.07
N GLY A 28 -35.32 33.91 41.99
CA GLY A 28 -34.70 33.75 40.66
C GLY A 28 -33.56 32.74 40.62
N GLN A 29 -33.59 31.71 41.46
CA GLN A 29 -32.49 30.75 41.61
C GLN A 29 -32.72 29.48 40.78
N GLY A 30 -32.64 29.59 39.45
CA GLY A 30 -32.54 28.42 38.58
C GLY A 30 -31.17 27.75 38.74
N ARG A 31 -31.13 26.43 38.96
CA ARG A 31 -29.86 25.68 39.04
C ARG A 31 -29.47 25.18 37.66
N ASP A 32 -28.31 25.62 37.18
CA ASP A 32 -27.71 25.12 35.94
C ASP A 32 -26.89 23.85 36.23
N TYR A 33 -27.29 22.73 35.62
CA TYR A 33 -26.59 21.46 35.67
C TYR A 33 -25.94 21.13 34.32
N LEU A 34 -24.89 20.30 34.36
CA LEU A 34 -24.29 19.69 33.16
C LEU A 34 -24.57 18.19 33.18
N LEU A 35 -25.39 17.73 32.24
CA LEU A 35 -25.54 16.30 31.96
C LEU A 35 -24.39 15.86 31.06
N LEU A 36 -23.47 15.06 31.62
CA LEU A 36 -22.38 14.42 30.89
C LEU A 36 -22.74 12.95 30.61
N VAL A 37 -22.74 12.57 29.33
CA VAL A 37 -22.86 11.17 28.90
C VAL A 37 -21.49 10.72 28.40
N ALA A 38 -20.93 9.69 29.03
CA ALA A 38 -19.68 9.07 28.60
C ALA A 38 -19.93 7.61 28.20
N LYS A 39 -20.00 7.34 26.90
CA LYS A 39 -20.18 5.98 26.37
C LYS A 39 -18.83 5.34 26.14
N GLU A 40 -18.58 4.18 26.75
CA GLU A 40 -17.38 3.41 26.44
C GLU A 40 -17.43 2.88 25.00
N ILE A 41 -16.36 3.13 24.24
CA ILE A 41 -16.19 2.71 22.83
C ILE A 41 -14.86 1.96 22.62
N THR A 42 -14.23 1.47 23.69
CA THR A 42 -12.93 0.79 23.64
C THR A 42 -12.91 -0.34 22.61
N SER A 43 -13.91 -1.23 22.64
CA SER A 43 -14.01 -2.36 21.71
C SER A 43 -14.19 -1.91 20.26
N LEU A 44 -14.99 -0.87 20.02
CA LEU A 44 -15.21 -0.30 18.69
C LEU A 44 -13.91 0.28 18.12
N ARG A 45 -13.17 1.05 18.94
CA ARG A 45 -11.87 1.61 18.55
C ARG A 45 -10.85 0.51 18.24
N THR A 46 -10.75 -0.52 19.10
CA THR A 46 -9.86 -1.66 18.84
C THR A 46 -10.22 -2.40 17.55
N GLN A 47 -11.51 -2.57 17.26
CA GLN A 47 -11.93 -3.22 16.03
C GLN A 47 -11.60 -2.39 14.78
N GLN A 48 -11.84 -1.08 14.84
CA GLN A 48 -11.46 -0.15 13.76
C GLN A 48 -9.96 -0.19 13.49
N GLU A 49 -9.14 -0.17 14.55
CA GLU A 49 -7.70 -0.24 14.44
C GLU A 49 -7.24 -1.57 13.82
N LYS A 50 -7.80 -2.71 14.27
CA LYS A 50 -7.49 -4.02 13.68
C LYS A 50 -7.81 -4.08 12.19
N VAL A 51 -8.96 -3.54 11.77
CA VAL A 51 -9.35 -3.50 10.36
C VAL A 51 -8.41 -2.59 9.56
N ARG A 52 -8.06 -1.42 10.10
CA ARG A 52 -7.10 -0.50 9.47
C ARG A 52 -5.73 -1.15 9.27
N VAL A 53 -5.18 -1.75 10.33
CA VAL A 53 -3.87 -2.42 10.28
C VAL A 53 -3.89 -3.59 9.31
N ALA A 54 -4.94 -4.42 9.32
CA ALA A 54 -5.06 -5.54 8.39
C ALA A 54 -5.13 -5.06 6.92
N ALA A 55 -5.81 -3.94 6.64
CA ALA A 55 -5.84 -3.35 5.31
C ALA A 55 -4.46 -2.84 4.88
N LEU A 56 -3.73 -2.17 5.78
CA LEU A 56 -2.36 -1.72 5.50
C LEU A 56 -1.41 -2.91 5.22
N GLN A 57 -1.49 -3.97 6.02
CA GLN A 57 -0.70 -5.18 5.82
C GLN A 57 -0.99 -5.84 4.46
N ALA A 58 -2.26 -5.86 4.03
CA ALA A 58 -2.63 -6.39 2.72
C ALA A 58 -2.04 -5.58 1.57
N VAL A 59 -2.05 -4.24 1.68
CA VAL A 59 -1.43 -3.35 0.69
C VAL A 59 0.09 -3.56 0.64
N MET A 60 0.75 -3.59 1.79
CA MET A 60 2.20 -3.82 1.87
C MET A 60 2.59 -5.18 1.25
N ALA A 61 1.82 -6.23 1.54
CA ALA A 61 2.08 -7.55 0.97
C ALA A 61 1.95 -7.58 -0.57
N ASP A 62 1.02 -6.81 -1.13
CA ASP A 62 0.87 -6.68 -2.58
C ASP A 62 2.02 -5.88 -3.20
N GLU A 63 2.45 -4.80 -2.54
CA GLU A 63 3.61 -4.00 -2.97
C GLU A 63 4.91 -4.81 -2.95
N ASP A 64 5.15 -5.58 -1.88
CA ASP A 64 6.30 -6.47 -1.77
C ASP A 64 6.29 -7.53 -2.87
N ARG A 65 5.13 -8.11 -3.16
CA ARG A 65 4.96 -9.08 -4.26
C ARG A 65 5.24 -8.44 -5.61
N ALA A 66 4.68 -7.26 -5.89
CA ALA A 66 4.92 -6.52 -7.12
C ALA A 66 6.40 -6.14 -7.27
N SER A 67 7.07 -5.82 -6.15
CA SER A 67 8.50 -5.54 -6.11
C SER A 67 9.35 -6.76 -6.45
N GLY A 68 9.08 -7.90 -5.82
CA GLY A 68 9.78 -9.16 -6.11
C GLY A 68 9.59 -9.62 -7.55
N LEU A 69 8.38 -9.49 -8.11
CA LEU A 69 8.11 -9.81 -9.51
C LEU A 69 8.91 -8.92 -10.47
N ARG A 70 8.95 -7.60 -10.18
CA ARG A 70 9.72 -6.64 -10.98
C ARG A 70 11.20 -6.98 -11.00
N GLU A 71 11.78 -7.27 -9.83
CA GLU A 71 13.18 -7.64 -9.71
C GLU A 71 13.49 -8.96 -10.43
N SER A 72 12.66 -9.98 -10.21
CA SER A 72 12.84 -11.30 -10.83
C SER A 72 12.76 -11.22 -12.36
N LEU A 73 11.77 -10.50 -12.92
CA LEU A 73 11.63 -10.31 -14.36
C LEU A 73 12.79 -9.51 -14.95
N ALA A 74 13.21 -8.43 -14.29
CA ALA A 74 14.35 -7.63 -14.73
C ALA A 74 15.64 -8.48 -14.76
N ALA A 75 15.87 -9.28 -13.73
CA ALA A 75 17.02 -10.19 -13.67
C ALA A 75 16.97 -11.27 -14.75
N ALA A 76 15.79 -11.86 -15.00
CA ALA A 76 15.60 -12.87 -16.04
C ALA A 76 15.86 -12.31 -17.43
N ILE A 77 15.30 -11.14 -17.75
CA ILE A 77 15.53 -10.44 -19.02
C ILE A 77 17.02 -10.16 -19.21
N PHE A 78 17.68 -9.57 -18.20
CA PHE A 78 19.11 -9.27 -18.28
C PHE A 78 19.96 -10.52 -18.54
N ARG A 79 19.66 -11.64 -17.87
CA ARG A 79 20.36 -12.92 -18.08
C ARG A 79 20.15 -13.49 -19.48
N LEU A 80 18.99 -13.25 -20.10
CA LEU A 80 18.65 -13.75 -21.45
C LEU A 80 19.20 -12.86 -22.57
N GLU A 81 19.34 -11.56 -22.35
CA GLU A 81 19.90 -10.64 -23.35
C GLU A 81 21.35 -10.98 -23.70
N GLY A 82 22.17 -11.36 -22.72
CA GLY A 82 23.56 -11.76 -22.93
C GLY A 82 23.74 -12.85 -23.99
N PRO A 83 23.20 -14.06 -23.80
CA PRO A 83 23.32 -15.15 -24.78
C PRO A 83 22.62 -14.82 -26.11
N LEU A 84 21.47 -14.13 -26.09
CA LEU A 84 20.76 -13.80 -27.32
C LEU A 84 21.57 -12.83 -28.21
N ASN A 85 22.20 -11.82 -27.61
CA ASN A 85 23.06 -10.88 -28.32
C ASN A 85 24.33 -11.56 -28.85
N MET A 86 24.88 -12.52 -28.11
CA MET A 86 26.00 -13.34 -28.58
C MET A 86 25.61 -14.19 -29.80
N MET A 87 24.46 -14.85 -29.75
CA MET A 87 23.92 -15.61 -30.90
C MET A 87 23.70 -14.70 -32.11
N ALA A 88 23.11 -13.51 -31.92
CA ALA A 88 22.92 -12.51 -32.98
C ALA A 88 24.23 -12.13 -33.67
N SER A 89 25.29 -11.95 -32.86
CA SER A 89 26.63 -11.61 -33.36
C SER A 89 27.23 -12.74 -34.19
N VAL A 90 27.13 -13.99 -33.73
CA VAL A 90 27.65 -15.17 -34.47
C VAL A 90 26.91 -15.36 -35.79
N VAL A 91 25.58 -15.26 -35.79
CA VAL A 91 24.77 -15.40 -37.01
C VAL A 91 25.08 -14.29 -38.01
N GLY A 92 25.25 -13.04 -37.54
CA GLY A 92 25.66 -11.93 -38.39
C GLY A 92 27.04 -12.12 -39.02
N MET A 93 27.99 -12.73 -38.29
CA MET A 93 29.31 -13.09 -38.84
C MET A 93 29.21 -14.21 -39.89
N LEU A 94 28.37 -15.22 -39.67
CA LEU A 94 28.16 -16.34 -40.59
C LEU A 94 27.50 -15.88 -41.89
N ALA A 95 26.44 -15.07 -41.80
CA ALA A 95 25.72 -14.52 -42.96
C ALA A 95 26.66 -13.72 -43.88
N ARG A 96 27.62 -12.97 -43.30
CA ARG A 96 28.61 -12.18 -44.05
C ARG A 96 29.65 -13.04 -44.78
N ARG A 97 29.99 -14.23 -44.25
CA ARG A 97 30.98 -15.14 -44.85
C ARG A 97 30.39 -16.02 -45.96
N GLN A 98 29.13 -16.40 -45.85
CA GLN A 98 28.47 -17.33 -46.79
C GLN A 98 27.63 -16.64 -47.89
N GLY A 99 27.74 -15.31 -48.04
CA GLY A 99 27.07 -14.57 -49.12
C GLY A 99 25.57 -14.36 -48.92
N GLY A 100 25.04 -14.52 -47.70
CA GLY A 100 23.65 -14.18 -47.35
C GLY A 100 22.56 -15.14 -47.86
N THR A 101 22.90 -16.21 -48.57
CA THR A 101 21.93 -17.18 -49.15
C THR A 101 21.85 -18.52 -48.43
N ASP A 102 22.54 -18.71 -47.31
CA ASP A 102 22.46 -19.94 -46.53
C ASP A 102 21.12 -20.00 -45.75
N PRO A 103 20.23 -20.98 -46.05
CA PRO A 103 18.94 -21.12 -45.39
C PRO A 103 19.05 -21.30 -43.88
N MET A 104 20.15 -21.91 -43.40
CA MET A 104 20.39 -22.09 -41.96
C MET A 104 20.65 -20.76 -41.26
N SER A 105 21.45 -19.88 -41.87
CA SER A 105 21.69 -18.52 -41.38
C SER A 105 20.40 -17.67 -41.31
N ALA A 106 19.50 -17.82 -42.28
CA ALA A 106 18.21 -17.12 -42.30
C ALA A 106 17.28 -17.60 -41.20
N ALA A 107 17.14 -18.93 -41.01
CA ALA A 107 16.33 -19.50 -39.94
C ALA A 107 16.84 -19.12 -38.55
N LEU A 108 18.17 -19.07 -38.36
CA LEU A 108 18.79 -18.60 -37.12
C LEU A 108 18.53 -17.11 -36.86
N ALA A 109 18.58 -16.26 -37.89
CA ALA A 109 18.27 -14.84 -37.77
C ALA A 109 16.80 -14.61 -37.37
N GLU A 110 15.88 -15.36 -37.95
CA GLU A 110 14.45 -15.33 -37.61
C GLU A 110 14.19 -15.80 -36.17
N ALA A 111 14.84 -16.87 -35.73
CA ALA A 111 14.75 -17.35 -34.35
C ALA A 111 15.24 -16.29 -33.34
N ILE A 112 16.30 -15.56 -33.67
CA ILE A 112 16.85 -14.49 -32.83
C ILE A 112 15.91 -13.29 -32.79
N ALA A 113 15.36 -12.88 -33.93
CA ALA A 113 14.37 -11.80 -33.98
C ALA A 113 13.13 -12.14 -33.14
N THR A 114 12.65 -13.39 -33.23
CA THR A 114 11.54 -13.89 -32.40
C THR A 114 11.89 -13.86 -30.91
N GLY A 115 13.11 -14.26 -30.53
CA GLY A 115 13.59 -14.16 -29.15
C GLY A 115 13.67 -12.72 -28.64
N GLN A 116 14.10 -11.78 -29.49
CA GLN A 116 14.16 -10.35 -29.14
C GLN A 116 12.76 -9.78 -28.93
N GLN A 117 11.80 -10.17 -29.76
CA GLN A 117 10.40 -9.78 -29.60
C GLN A 117 9.82 -10.33 -28.28
N ALA A 118 10.06 -11.61 -27.97
CA ALA A 118 9.63 -12.20 -26.71
C ALA A 118 10.21 -11.48 -25.47
N LEU A 119 11.48 -11.02 -25.55
CA LEU A 119 12.07 -10.19 -24.49
C LEU A 119 11.43 -8.81 -24.39
N ALA A 120 11.06 -8.19 -25.52
CA ALA A 120 10.34 -6.92 -25.54
C ALA A 120 8.94 -7.07 -24.92
N ASP A 121 8.24 -8.15 -25.22
CA ASP A 121 6.94 -8.46 -24.65
C ASP A 121 7.05 -8.68 -23.13
N LEU A 122 8.04 -9.45 -22.67
CA LEU A 122 8.30 -9.65 -21.23
C LEU A 122 8.59 -8.35 -20.49
N ARG A 123 9.31 -7.41 -21.13
CA ARG A 123 9.55 -6.08 -20.56
C ARG A 123 8.25 -5.29 -20.35
N SER A 124 7.29 -5.44 -21.25
CA SER A 124 5.98 -4.78 -21.15
C SER A 124 5.12 -5.34 -20.00
N MET A 125 5.41 -6.58 -19.56
CA MET A 125 4.70 -7.24 -18.46
C MET A 125 5.23 -6.83 -17.07
N ILE A 126 6.35 -6.10 -17.00
CA ILE A 126 6.93 -5.68 -15.72
C ILE A 126 5.98 -4.68 -15.02
N PRO A 127 5.55 -4.94 -13.77
CA PRO A 127 4.65 -4.04 -13.05
C PRO A 127 5.25 -2.65 -12.87
N ALA A 128 4.45 -1.63 -13.21
CA ALA A 128 4.83 -0.23 -13.04
C ALA A 128 5.14 0.09 -11.56
N LYS A 129 6.00 1.09 -11.33
CA LYS A 129 6.16 1.66 -9.99
C LYS A 129 4.96 2.56 -9.69
N THR A 130 4.15 2.19 -8.72
CA THR A 130 3.14 3.09 -8.15
C THR A 130 3.87 4.22 -7.45
N ARG A 131 3.55 5.47 -7.78
CA ARG A 131 4.07 6.64 -7.06
C ARG A 131 3.15 6.87 -5.87
N GLU A 132 3.71 6.88 -4.66
CA GLU A 132 2.93 7.22 -3.47
C GLU A 132 2.33 8.63 -3.62
N PRO A 133 1.02 8.79 -3.36
CA PRO A 133 0.39 10.10 -3.41
C PRO A 133 0.93 10.98 -2.27
N LEU A 134 1.41 12.17 -2.61
CA LEU A 134 1.82 13.17 -1.62
C LEU A 134 0.55 13.72 -0.94
N GLY A 135 0.41 13.47 0.37
CA GLY A 135 -0.71 13.94 1.18
C GLY A 135 -0.25 14.41 2.56
N ALA A 136 -1.04 15.26 3.20
CA ALA A 136 -0.79 15.64 4.60
C ALA A 136 -1.01 14.41 5.50
N VAL A 137 0.02 14.00 6.24
CA VAL A 137 -0.01 12.84 7.13
C VAL A 137 0.08 13.26 8.59
N ASN A 138 -0.62 12.54 9.47
CA ASN A 138 -0.46 12.69 10.91
C ASN A 138 0.72 11.84 11.39
N LEU A 139 1.86 12.50 11.67
CA LEU A 139 3.09 11.85 12.12
C LEU A 139 2.90 10.98 13.38
N ASN A 140 2.01 11.38 14.30
CA ASN A 140 1.78 10.61 15.51
C ASN A 140 1.05 9.28 15.23
N GLU A 141 0.19 9.25 14.22
CA GLU A 141 -0.43 8.00 13.78
C GLU A 141 0.60 7.13 13.06
N GLN A 142 1.41 7.69 12.15
CA GLN A 142 2.44 6.90 11.47
C GLN A 142 3.45 6.28 12.43
N LEU A 143 3.92 7.02 13.43
CA LEU A 143 4.83 6.49 14.44
C LEU A 143 4.18 5.35 15.25
N ARG A 144 2.89 5.47 15.55
CA ARG A 144 2.15 4.42 16.24
C ARG A 144 1.98 3.18 15.36
N ASP A 145 1.67 3.37 14.09
CA ASP A 145 1.49 2.30 13.11
C ASP A 145 2.82 1.52 12.91
N VAL A 146 3.94 2.23 12.78
CA VAL A 146 5.28 1.62 12.68
C VAL A 146 5.61 0.79 13.93
N LEU A 147 5.37 1.35 15.12
CA LEU A 147 5.60 0.63 16.37
C LEU A 147 4.76 -0.65 16.45
N HIS A 148 3.50 -0.60 16.01
CA HIS A 148 2.62 -1.77 16.00
C HIS A 148 3.01 -2.85 14.97
N LEU A 149 3.61 -2.47 13.83
CA LEU A 149 4.04 -3.42 12.80
C LEU A 149 5.40 -4.07 13.13
N SER A 150 6.23 -3.38 13.92
CA SER A 150 7.57 -3.84 14.29
C SER A 150 7.66 -4.76 15.52
N THR A 151 6.56 -4.89 16.27
CA THR A 151 6.45 -5.74 17.48
C THR A 151 5.46 -6.87 17.29
#